data_AF-A0AA41RZP7-F1
#
_entry.id   AF-A0AA41RZP7-F1
#
_cell.length_a   1.000
_cell.length_b   1.000
_cell.length_c   1.000
_cell.angle_alpha   90.00
_cell.angle_beta   90.00
_cell.angle_gamma   90.00
#
_symmetry.space_group_name_H-M   'P 1'
#
loop_
_entity.id
_entity.type
_entity.pdbx_description
1 polymer ?
#
loop_
_entity_poly.entity_id
_entity_poly.type
_entity_poly.pdbx_seq_one_letter_code
_entity_poly.pdbx_strand_id
1 'polypeptide(L)'
;HKDFEEMEGRRRRREPLILGNSADRLTRRHLVEVISDPLNDVENFEEGPEMHIQLRSHQVNDGRLRTAGEASQRSTKEDWAEWMRHFSIELLKESPSPALRTCARLAQSQPFVGRELFAAGFVSCWAQLNETCQQQLVRSLEMAFSSPNIPPEILATLLNLAEFMEHDEKPLPIDIRLLGALAEKCRAFAKALHYKEMEFEGARSKKMDANPVAVVEALMHINSQLHQHEAAVGILTYAQQDLDVQLKESWYEKLQRWDDALKAYTVKASQAASPHVILDATLGRMRCLAALARWEELNNLCKEFWTPAEPAARLEMAPM
;
A
#
# COMPACT_ATOMS: atom_id res chain seq x y z
N HIS A 1 30.22 -19.06 13.12
CA HIS A 1 30.59 -18.10 14.18
C HIS A 1 31.39 -16.91 13.68
N LYS A 2 32.45 -17.08 12.86
CA LYS A 2 33.20 -15.95 12.26
C LYS A 2 32.37 -15.07 11.31
N ASP A 3 31.47 -15.67 10.54
CA ASP A 3 30.63 -14.92 9.57
C ASP A 3 29.61 -13.98 10.23
N PHE A 4 29.21 -14.28 11.47
CA PHE A 4 28.22 -13.49 12.21
C PHE A 4 28.82 -12.23 12.81
N GLU A 5 30.04 -12.32 13.35
CA GLU A 5 30.80 -11.16 13.84
C GLU A 5 31.21 -10.22 12.69
N GLU A 6 31.50 -10.78 11.51
CA GLU A 6 31.81 -9.99 10.32
C GLU A 6 30.58 -9.21 9.80
N MET A 7 29.39 -9.82 9.83
CA MET A 7 28.11 -9.16 9.51
C MET A 7 27.77 -8.03 10.48
N GLU A 8 27.98 -8.24 11.78
CA GLU A 8 27.77 -7.22 12.81
C GLU A 8 28.75 -6.04 12.67
N GLY A 9 30.01 -6.33 12.34
CA GLY A 9 31.03 -5.32 12.06
C GLY A 9 30.71 -4.46 10.83
N ARG A 10 30.17 -5.06 9.77
CA ARG A 10 29.75 -4.34 8.55
C ARG A 10 28.49 -3.51 8.78
N ARG A 11 27.54 -3.99 9.59
CA ARG A 11 26.34 -3.24 9.98
C ARG A 11 26.66 -1.97 10.77
N ARG A 12 27.69 -2.01 11.63
CA ARG A 12 28.19 -0.82 12.36
C ARG A 12 28.91 0.20 11.46
N ARG A 13 29.49 -0.25 10.33
CA ARG A 13 30.24 0.60 9.38
C ARG A 13 29.42 1.12 8.20
N ARG A 14 28.14 0.72 8.08
CA ARG A 14 27.25 1.06 6.94
C ARG A 14 27.84 0.68 5.58
N GLU A 15 28.56 -0.43 5.52
CA GLU A 15 29.05 -1.01 4.26
C GLU A 15 28.00 -1.97 3.68
N PRO A 16 27.79 -2.01 2.35
CA PRO A 16 26.85 -2.93 1.73
C PRO A 16 27.27 -4.39 1.96
N LEU A 17 26.32 -5.21 2.39
CA LEU A 17 26.55 -6.61 2.80
C LEU A 17 26.68 -7.59 1.62
N ILE A 18 26.59 -7.10 0.37
CA ILE A 18 26.66 -7.92 -0.84
C ILE A 18 27.71 -7.32 -1.78
N LEU A 19 28.80 -8.07 -2.01
CA LEU A 19 29.76 -7.76 -3.06
C LEU A 19 29.07 -8.02 -4.41
N GLY A 20 28.83 -6.95 -5.17
CA GLY A 20 28.27 -7.04 -6.51
C GLY A 20 29.13 -7.90 -7.44
N ASN A 21 28.49 -8.86 -8.13
CA ASN A 21 28.86 -9.31 -9.48
C ASN A 21 27.91 -10.38 -10.08
N SER A 22 26.63 -10.40 -9.67
CA SER A 22 25.64 -11.33 -10.27
C SER A 22 24.66 -10.65 -11.22
N ALA A 23 24.42 -9.33 -11.08
CA ALA A 23 23.47 -8.60 -11.92
C ALA A 23 24.02 -8.31 -13.33
N ASP A 24 25.32 -8.03 -13.45
CA ASP A 24 25.97 -7.68 -14.74
C ASP A 24 26.13 -8.87 -15.71
N ARG A 25 25.91 -10.11 -15.25
CA ARG A 25 25.94 -11.32 -16.09
C ARG A 25 24.57 -11.67 -16.70
N LEU A 26 23.48 -11.17 -16.13
CA LEU A 26 22.11 -11.46 -16.61
C LEU A 26 21.68 -10.51 -17.73
N THR A 27 22.14 -9.26 -17.71
CA THR A 27 21.86 -8.25 -18.75
C THR A 27 22.58 -8.51 -20.08
N ARG A 28 23.63 -9.33 -20.11
CA ARG A 28 24.42 -9.60 -21.33
C ARG A 28 24.03 -10.87 -22.10
N ARG A 29 23.10 -11.68 -21.60
CA ARG A 29 22.73 -12.98 -22.21
C ARG A 29 21.39 -13.03 -22.95
N HIS A 30 20.57 -11.98 -22.91
CA HIS A 30 19.39 -11.89 -23.79
C HIS A 30 19.67 -11.00 -25.00
N LEU A 31 20.59 -11.46 -25.85
CA LEU A 31 20.45 -11.23 -27.28
C LEU A 31 19.29 -12.13 -27.76
N VAL A 32 18.36 -11.52 -28.48
CA VAL A 32 17.12 -12.09 -29.00
C VAL A 32 17.37 -13.45 -29.65
N GLU A 33 16.91 -14.54 -29.02
CA GLU A 33 16.68 -15.80 -29.74
C GLU A 33 15.41 -15.60 -30.57
N VAL A 34 15.61 -15.31 -31.85
CA VAL A 34 14.56 -15.33 -32.87
C VAL A 34 14.12 -16.78 -33.02
N ILE A 35 12.94 -17.13 -32.50
CA ILE A 35 12.29 -18.40 -32.81
C ILE A 35 11.90 -18.34 -34.30
N SER A 36 12.69 -19.01 -35.14
CA SER A 36 12.39 -19.18 -36.55
C SER A 36 11.54 -20.44 -36.71
N ASP A 37 10.33 -20.27 -37.25
CA ASP A 37 9.43 -21.36 -37.62
C ASP A 37 9.98 -22.05 -38.89
N PRO A 38 10.16 -23.39 -38.93
CA PRO A 38 10.81 -24.06 -40.05
C PRO A 38 9.77 -24.51 -41.08
N LEU A 39 9.30 -23.59 -41.92
CA LEU A 39 8.63 -23.93 -43.18
C LEU A 39 9.03 -22.94 -44.29
N ASN A 40 10.07 -23.37 -45.02
CA ASN A 40 10.28 -23.25 -46.46
C ASN A 40 9.45 -22.19 -47.22
N ASP A 41 10.11 -21.18 -47.76
CA ASP A 41 10.11 -20.96 -49.21
C ASP A 41 11.32 -20.11 -49.63
N VAL A 42 11.97 -20.57 -50.68
CA VAL A 42 13.22 -20.09 -51.25
C VAL A 42 12.96 -18.86 -52.10
N GLU A 43 13.42 -17.69 -51.68
CA GLU A 43 13.75 -16.60 -52.60
C GLU A 43 15.03 -15.88 -52.15
N ASN A 44 16.03 -15.90 -53.03
CA ASN A 44 17.30 -15.19 -52.92
C ASN A 44 17.06 -13.69 -52.63
N PHE A 45 17.60 -13.19 -51.52
CA PHE A 45 17.89 -11.78 -51.35
C PHE A 45 19.37 -11.62 -51.00
N GLU A 46 20.10 -10.96 -51.90
CA GLU A 46 21.50 -10.60 -51.74
C GLU A 46 21.71 -9.82 -50.43
N GLU A 47 22.75 -10.20 -49.67
CA GLU A 47 23.19 -9.51 -48.47
C GLU A 47 23.64 -8.07 -48.80
N GLY A 48 22.74 -7.11 -48.56
CA GLY A 48 23.07 -5.69 -48.46
C GLY A 48 23.66 -5.35 -47.09
N PRO A 49 24.58 -4.37 -46.99
CA PRO A 49 25.34 -4.11 -45.78
C PRO A 49 24.42 -3.66 -44.63
N GLU A 50 24.71 -4.17 -43.43
CA GLU A 50 24.07 -3.88 -42.15
C GLU A 50 23.68 -2.39 -42.02
N MET A 51 22.44 -2.06 -42.37
CA MET A 51 21.86 -0.81 -41.93
C MET A 51 21.55 -0.95 -40.45
N HIS A 52 22.33 -0.26 -39.63
CA HIS A 52 21.89 0.20 -38.32
C HIS A 52 20.51 0.84 -38.47
N ILE A 53 19.44 0.06 -38.28
CA ILE A 53 18.10 0.60 -38.08
C ILE A 53 18.18 1.27 -36.71
N GLN A 54 18.55 2.55 -36.71
CA GLN A 54 18.08 3.47 -35.68
C GLN A 54 16.56 3.37 -35.72
N LEU A 55 16.00 2.51 -34.85
CA LEU A 55 14.58 2.47 -34.54
C LEU A 55 14.20 3.91 -34.25
N ARG A 56 13.48 4.55 -35.19
CA ARG A 56 12.96 5.90 -35.00
C ARG A 56 12.14 5.85 -33.72
N SER A 57 12.69 6.40 -32.63
CA SER A 57 11.99 6.53 -31.37
C SER A 57 10.72 7.32 -31.66
N HIS A 58 9.57 6.68 -31.52
CA HIS A 58 8.30 7.40 -31.56
C HIS A 58 8.33 8.43 -30.44
N GLN A 59 8.14 9.71 -30.79
CA GLN A 59 8.05 10.78 -29.80
C GLN A 59 6.63 10.81 -29.26
N VAL A 60 6.53 10.75 -27.93
CA VAL A 60 5.26 10.84 -27.21
C VAL A 60 4.60 12.20 -27.49
N ASN A 61 3.32 12.20 -27.84
CA ASN A 61 2.56 13.44 -28.00
C ASN A 61 1.91 13.89 -26.67
N ASP A 62 2.51 14.88 -26.00
CA ASP A 62 2.01 15.43 -24.74
C ASP A 62 0.56 15.94 -24.83
N GLY A 63 0.18 16.52 -25.97
CA GLY A 63 -1.16 17.11 -26.16
C GLY A 63 -2.26 16.05 -26.10
N ARG A 64 -2.04 14.91 -26.76
CA ARG A 64 -3.01 13.80 -26.77
C ARG A 64 -3.13 13.15 -25.39
N LEU A 65 -2.01 12.88 -24.73
CA LEU A 65 -2.01 12.27 -23.41
C LEU A 65 -2.64 13.17 -22.35
N ARG A 66 -2.41 14.49 -22.44
CA ARG A 66 -3.08 15.48 -21.59
C ARG A 66 -4.59 15.47 -21.77
N THR A 67 -5.07 15.49 -23.01
CA THR A 67 -6.51 15.45 -23.29
C THR A 67 -7.14 14.14 -22.84
N ALA A 68 -6.46 13.01 -23.06
CA ALA A 68 -6.96 11.70 -22.66
C ALA A 68 -6.98 11.50 -21.14
N GLY A 69 -5.98 12.05 -20.44
CA GLY A 69 -5.87 12.00 -18.98
C GLY A 69 -6.78 12.99 -18.24
N GLU A 70 -7.53 13.86 -18.92
CA GLU A 70 -8.39 14.88 -18.29
C GLU A 70 -9.57 14.25 -17.51
N ALA A 71 -9.60 14.52 -16.20
CA ALA A 71 -10.54 13.90 -15.27
C ALA A 71 -11.64 14.85 -14.73
N SER A 72 -11.61 16.15 -15.08
CA SER A 72 -12.51 17.17 -14.48
C SER A 72 -14.02 16.98 -14.73
N GLN A 73 -14.42 16.32 -15.82
CA GLN A 73 -15.83 16.18 -16.22
C GLN A 73 -16.39 14.76 -16.01
N ARG A 74 -15.89 14.03 -15.01
CA ARG A 74 -16.31 12.65 -14.73
C ARG A 74 -17.17 12.60 -13.47
N SER A 75 -18.44 12.23 -13.65
CA SER A 75 -19.44 12.29 -12.58
C SER A 75 -20.07 10.95 -12.27
N THR A 76 -20.20 10.07 -13.26
CA THR A 76 -20.81 8.74 -13.14
C THR A 76 -19.77 7.62 -13.17
N LYS A 77 -20.19 6.40 -12.82
CA LYS A 77 -19.30 5.22 -12.90
C LYS A 77 -18.90 4.94 -14.34
N GLU A 78 -19.82 5.14 -15.27
CA GLU A 78 -19.66 4.97 -16.70
C GLU A 78 -18.67 6.00 -17.27
N ASP A 79 -18.73 7.25 -16.81
CA ASP A 79 -17.77 8.30 -17.19
C ASP A 79 -16.34 7.89 -16.82
N TRP A 80 -16.15 7.33 -15.62
CA TRP A 80 -14.84 6.88 -15.15
C TRP A 80 -14.35 5.65 -15.91
N ALA A 81 -15.23 4.69 -16.21
CA ALA A 81 -14.88 3.53 -17.02
C ALA A 81 -14.44 3.94 -18.43
N GLU A 82 -15.13 4.89 -19.05
CA GLU A 82 -14.79 5.42 -20.36
C GLU A 82 -13.49 6.23 -20.32
N TRP A 83 -13.28 7.06 -19.28
CA TRP A 83 -12.02 7.77 -19.06
C TRP A 83 -10.84 6.80 -18.98
N MET A 84 -10.95 5.76 -18.15
CA MET A 84 -9.89 4.77 -17.98
C MET A 84 -9.60 4.03 -19.29
N ARG A 85 -10.65 3.64 -20.03
CA ARG A 85 -10.54 2.97 -21.33
C ARG A 85 -9.83 3.85 -22.35
N HIS A 86 -10.29 5.10 -22.51
CA HIS A 86 -9.71 6.07 -23.43
C HIS A 86 -8.23 6.32 -23.08
N PHE A 87 -7.95 6.64 -21.82
CA PHE A 87 -6.61 6.97 -21.38
C PHE A 87 -5.62 5.81 -21.60
N SER A 88 -6.04 4.58 -21.29
CA SER A 88 -5.24 3.38 -21.56
C SER A 88 -4.90 3.23 -23.04
N ILE A 89 -5.88 3.44 -23.93
CA ILE A 89 -5.67 3.31 -25.38
C ILE A 89 -4.71 4.38 -25.90
N GLU A 90 -4.85 5.62 -25.47
CA GLU A 90 -3.96 6.72 -25.91
C GLU A 90 -2.54 6.54 -25.37
N LEU A 91 -2.37 6.06 -24.13
CA LEU A 91 -1.05 5.66 -23.62
C LEU A 91 -0.40 4.58 -24.48
N LEU A 92 -1.15 3.58 -24.91
CA LEU A 92 -0.61 2.54 -25.80
C LEU A 92 -0.22 3.11 -27.17
N LYS A 93 -1.05 3.96 -27.78
CA LYS A 93 -0.77 4.56 -29.09
C LYS A 93 0.47 5.45 -29.08
N GLU A 94 0.61 6.26 -28.04
CA GLU A 94 1.69 7.24 -27.91
C GLU A 94 2.94 6.63 -27.25
N SER A 95 2.91 5.37 -26.84
CA SER A 95 4.05 4.70 -26.21
C SER A 95 5.28 4.69 -27.13
N PRO A 96 6.49 4.96 -26.61
CA PRO A 96 7.72 4.80 -27.39
C PRO A 96 8.04 3.33 -27.70
N SER A 97 7.46 2.37 -26.95
CA SER A 97 7.64 0.94 -27.17
C SER A 97 6.78 0.44 -28.35
N PRO A 98 7.39 -0.12 -29.42
CA PRO A 98 6.63 -0.69 -30.55
C PRO A 98 5.67 -1.80 -30.13
N ALA A 99 6.06 -2.63 -29.15
CA ALA A 99 5.22 -3.71 -28.65
C ALA A 99 3.92 -3.17 -28.03
N LEU A 100 4.01 -2.16 -27.17
CA LEU A 100 2.83 -1.54 -26.55
C LEU A 100 1.93 -0.85 -27.59
N ARG A 101 2.52 -0.17 -28.59
CA ARG A 101 1.75 0.43 -29.67
C ARG A 101 0.93 -0.58 -30.47
N THR A 102 1.49 -1.76 -30.75
CA THR A 102 0.76 -2.81 -31.48
C THR A 102 -0.47 -3.32 -30.73
N CYS A 103 -0.43 -3.28 -29.39
CA CYS A 103 -1.55 -3.66 -28.53
C CYS A 103 -2.70 -2.65 -28.54
N ALA A 104 -2.51 -1.41 -29.03
CA ALA A 104 -3.55 -0.37 -28.99
C ALA A 104 -4.84 -0.77 -29.73
N ARG A 105 -4.72 -1.43 -30.89
CA ARG A 105 -5.90 -1.92 -31.64
C ARG A 105 -6.62 -3.05 -30.90
N LEU A 106 -5.85 -3.92 -30.23
CA LEU A 106 -6.42 -4.98 -29.42
C LEU A 106 -7.16 -4.39 -28.21
N ALA A 107 -6.57 -3.43 -27.51
CA ALA A 107 -7.19 -2.73 -26.39
C ALA A 107 -8.49 -1.98 -26.76
N GLN A 108 -8.61 -1.49 -28.00
CA GLN A 108 -9.87 -0.93 -28.52
C GLN A 108 -11.00 -1.96 -28.60
N SER A 109 -10.67 -3.19 -29.03
CA SER A 109 -11.65 -4.29 -29.14
C SER A 109 -11.88 -5.03 -27.81
N GLN A 110 -10.88 -5.04 -26.93
CA GLN A 110 -10.84 -5.78 -25.67
C GLN A 110 -10.38 -4.84 -24.54
N PRO A 111 -11.30 -4.14 -23.86
CA PRO A 111 -10.96 -3.12 -22.86
C PRO A 111 -10.07 -3.63 -21.71
N PHE A 112 -10.16 -4.92 -21.36
CA PHE A 112 -9.32 -5.50 -20.32
C PHE A 112 -7.82 -5.42 -20.66
N VAL A 113 -7.45 -5.57 -21.94
CA VAL A 113 -6.05 -5.49 -22.38
C VAL A 113 -5.48 -4.10 -22.12
N GLY A 114 -6.28 -3.05 -22.36
CA GLY A 114 -5.88 -1.68 -22.05
C GLY A 114 -5.62 -1.49 -20.56
N ARG A 115 -6.46 -2.07 -19.70
CA ARG A 115 -6.32 -2.01 -18.24
C ARG A 115 -5.07 -2.74 -17.75
N GLU A 116 -4.81 -3.96 -18.24
CA GLU A 116 -3.64 -4.75 -17.86
C GLU A 116 -2.32 -4.09 -18.29
N LEU A 117 -2.30 -3.46 -19.46
CA LEU A 117 -1.11 -2.77 -19.98
C LEU A 117 -1.01 -1.31 -19.53
N PHE A 118 -1.96 -0.82 -18.71
CA PHE A 118 -2.03 0.59 -18.33
C PHE A 118 -0.74 1.07 -17.66
N ALA A 119 -0.25 0.35 -16.64
CA ALA A 119 0.95 0.73 -15.90
C ALA A 119 2.19 0.77 -16.82
N ALA A 120 2.38 -0.26 -17.64
CA ALA A 120 3.47 -0.33 -18.61
C ALA A 120 3.38 0.81 -19.66
N GLY A 121 2.18 1.06 -20.19
CA GLY A 121 1.90 2.18 -21.10
C GLY A 121 2.25 3.52 -20.46
N PHE A 122 1.76 3.75 -19.24
CA PHE A 122 2.01 4.99 -18.49
C PHE A 122 3.50 5.23 -18.27
N VAL A 123 4.23 4.26 -17.71
CA VAL A 123 5.66 4.39 -17.40
C VAL A 123 6.47 4.63 -18.68
N SER A 124 6.12 3.93 -19.77
CA SER A 124 6.80 4.11 -21.05
C SER A 124 6.67 5.53 -21.59
N CYS A 125 5.51 6.17 -21.41
CA CYS A 125 5.28 7.55 -21.84
C CYS A 125 5.87 8.56 -20.85
N TRP A 126 5.79 8.28 -19.54
CA TRP A 126 6.12 9.20 -18.45
C TRP A 126 7.50 9.84 -18.58
N ALA A 127 8.51 9.04 -18.95
CA ALA A 127 9.90 9.50 -19.08
C ALA A 127 10.13 10.51 -20.23
N GLN A 128 9.24 10.57 -21.22
CA GLN A 128 9.35 11.50 -22.36
C GLN A 128 8.40 12.69 -22.25
N LEU A 129 7.50 12.71 -21.28
CA LEU A 129 6.58 13.82 -21.05
C LEU A 129 7.31 15.04 -20.51
N ASN A 130 6.87 16.22 -20.92
CA ASN A 130 7.31 17.46 -20.29
C ASN A 130 6.74 17.62 -18.87
N GLU A 131 7.42 18.41 -18.03
CA GLU A 131 7.06 18.63 -16.63
C GLU A 131 5.63 19.16 -16.46
N THR A 132 5.18 20.05 -17.35
CA THR A 132 3.81 20.59 -17.34
C THR A 132 2.77 19.49 -17.54
N CYS A 133 3.01 18.58 -18.47
CA CYS A 133 2.12 17.45 -18.74
C CYS A 133 2.13 16.45 -17.57
N GLN A 134 3.31 16.16 -17.01
CA GLN A 134 3.45 15.30 -15.83
C GLN A 134 2.64 15.86 -14.64
N GLN A 135 2.77 17.16 -14.34
CA GLN A 135 2.02 17.82 -13.27
C GLN A 135 0.50 17.76 -13.52
N GLN A 136 0.06 17.94 -14.76
CA GLN A 136 -1.37 17.84 -15.09
C GLN A 136 -1.91 16.42 -14.95
N LEU A 137 -1.16 15.41 -15.40
CA LEU A 137 -1.55 14.01 -15.21
C LEU A 137 -1.63 13.63 -13.72
N VAL A 138 -0.68 14.10 -12.91
CA VAL A 138 -0.72 13.89 -11.45
C VAL A 138 -1.98 14.50 -10.85
N ARG A 139 -2.31 15.75 -11.21
CA ARG A 139 -3.58 16.39 -10.76
C ARG A 139 -4.81 15.60 -11.20
N SER A 140 -4.81 15.06 -12.43
CA SER A 140 -5.90 14.19 -12.89
C SER A 140 -6.03 12.91 -12.06
N LEU A 141 -4.90 12.28 -11.71
CA LEU A 141 -4.89 11.11 -10.83
C LEU A 141 -5.42 11.45 -9.43
N GLU A 142 -5.01 12.57 -8.85
CA GLU A 142 -5.52 13.04 -7.55
C GLU A 142 -7.03 13.32 -7.58
N MET A 143 -7.54 13.89 -8.67
CA MET A 143 -8.98 14.08 -8.88
C MET A 143 -9.72 12.73 -8.95
N ALA A 144 -9.16 11.75 -9.68
CA ALA A 144 -9.72 10.41 -9.77
C ALA A 144 -9.75 9.72 -8.39
N PHE A 145 -8.64 9.80 -7.65
CA PHE A 145 -8.51 9.27 -6.30
C PHE A 145 -9.49 9.89 -5.29
N SER A 146 -9.83 11.16 -5.46
CA SER A 146 -10.76 11.88 -4.58
C SER A 146 -12.23 11.67 -4.96
N SER A 147 -12.53 11.07 -6.11
CA SER A 147 -13.91 10.91 -6.57
C SER A 147 -14.66 9.83 -5.78
N PRO A 148 -15.87 10.12 -5.25
CA PRO A 148 -16.68 9.11 -4.57
C PRO A 148 -17.31 8.10 -5.54
N ASN A 149 -17.42 8.45 -6.82
CA ASN A 149 -18.11 7.66 -7.85
C ASN A 149 -17.16 6.79 -8.67
N ILE A 150 -15.85 6.81 -8.38
CA ILE A 150 -14.88 5.98 -9.09
C ILE A 150 -15.12 4.49 -8.78
N PRO A 151 -15.25 3.63 -9.81
CA PRO A 151 -15.34 2.20 -9.62
C PRO A 151 -14.11 1.63 -8.88
N PRO A 152 -14.28 0.69 -7.93
CA PRO A 152 -13.17 0.08 -7.19
C PRO A 152 -12.10 -0.56 -8.10
N GLU A 153 -12.50 -1.09 -9.25
CA GLU A 153 -11.62 -1.72 -10.23
C GLU A 153 -10.62 -0.72 -10.84
N ILE A 154 -11.09 0.50 -11.11
CA ILE A 154 -10.27 1.58 -11.65
C ILE A 154 -9.34 2.08 -10.56
N LEU A 155 -9.86 2.29 -9.35
CA LEU A 155 -9.06 2.68 -8.19
C LEU A 155 -7.92 1.68 -7.93
N ALA A 156 -8.20 0.38 -7.98
CA ALA A 156 -7.18 -0.67 -7.88
C ALA A 156 -6.13 -0.59 -9.00
N THR A 157 -6.54 -0.24 -10.23
CA THR A 157 -5.61 -0.08 -11.36
C THR A 157 -4.69 1.12 -11.16
N LEU A 158 -5.22 2.24 -10.65
CA LEU A 158 -4.44 3.43 -10.34
C LEU A 158 -3.49 3.20 -9.15
N LEU A 159 -3.90 2.42 -8.15
CA LEU A 159 -3.03 1.98 -7.05
C LEU A 159 -1.93 1.02 -7.54
N ASN A 160 -2.21 0.17 -8.53
CA ASN A 160 -1.19 -0.66 -9.18
C ASN A 160 -0.20 0.20 -9.97
N LEU A 161 -0.66 1.27 -10.63
CA LEU A 161 0.23 2.22 -11.29
C LEU A 161 1.18 2.89 -10.28
N ALA A 162 0.68 3.36 -9.14
CA ALA A 162 1.51 4.01 -8.12
C ALA A 162 2.64 3.09 -7.64
N GLU A 163 2.32 1.83 -7.29
CA GLU A 163 3.29 0.81 -6.92
C GLU A 163 4.31 0.53 -8.05
N PHE A 164 3.82 0.41 -9.29
CA PHE A 164 4.71 0.14 -10.44
C PHE A 164 5.72 1.28 -10.66
N MET A 165 5.28 2.53 -10.47
CA MET A 165 6.14 3.72 -10.57
C MET A 165 7.18 3.78 -9.43
N GLU A 166 6.84 3.29 -8.24
CA GLU A 166 7.81 3.15 -7.14
C GLU A 166 8.89 2.12 -7.46
N HIS A 167 8.51 0.98 -8.05
CA HIS A 167 9.47 -0.04 -8.48
C HIS A 167 10.40 0.41 -9.63
N ASP A 168 9.95 1.32 -10.49
CA ASP A 168 10.78 1.90 -11.57
C ASP A 168 11.69 3.06 -11.10
N GLU A 169 11.83 3.26 -9.78
CA GLU A 169 12.59 4.38 -9.16
C GLU A 169 12.11 5.78 -9.59
N LYS A 170 10.85 5.90 -10.04
CA LYS A 170 10.23 7.17 -10.47
C LYS A 170 8.87 7.34 -9.77
N PRO A 171 8.84 7.44 -8.44
CA PRO A 171 7.59 7.57 -7.70
C PRO A 171 6.81 8.80 -8.18
N LEU A 172 5.50 8.64 -8.34
CA LEU A 172 4.63 9.77 -8.67
C LEU A 172 4.63 10.76 -7.49
N PRO A 173 4.64 12.08 -7.75
CA PRO A 173 4.59 13.10 -6.70
C PRO A 173 3.17 13.23 -6.13
N ILE A 174 2.69 12.17 -5.48
CA ILE A 174 1.37 12.04 -4.84
C ILE A 174 1.61 11.80 -3.35
N ASP A 175 0.76 12.37 -2.49
CA ASP A 175 0.87 12.19 -1.04
C ASP A 175 0.73 10.69 -0.66
N ILE A 176 1.77 10.13 -0.03
CA ILE A 176 1.79 8.75 0.45
C ILE A 176 0.65 8.46 1.44
N ARG A 177 0.18 9.47 2.18
CA ARG A 177 -0.94 9.33 3.12
C ARG A 177 -2.25 9.10 2.38
N LEU A 178 -2.43 9.78 1.24
CA LEU A 178 -3.58 9.60 0.36
C LEU A 178 -3.55 8.18 -0.23
N LEU A 179 -2.40 7.73 -0.74
CA LEU A 179 -2.23 6.38 -1.29
C LEU A 179 -2.51 5.31 -0.22
N GLY A 180 -2.00 5.48 1.00
CA GLY A 180 -2.25 4.58 2.13
C GLY A 180 -3.73 4.49 2.50
N ALA A 181 -4.43 5.63 2.60
CA ALA A 181 -5.86 5.67 2.92
C ALA A 181 -6.72 5.00 1.83
N LEU A 182 -6.37 5.19 0.56
CA LEU A 182 -7.06 4.56 -0.57
C LEU A 182 -6.80 3.06 -0.64
N ALA A 183 -5.56 2.63 -0.40
CA ALA A 183 -5.22 1.21 -0.31
C ALA A 183 -6.01 0.51 0.80
N GLU A 184 -6.15 1.14 1.97
CA GLU A 184 -6.98 0.63 3.06
C GLU A 184 -8.46 0.54 2.67
N LYS A 185 -9.01 1.59 2.04
CA LYS A 185 -10.40 1.59 1.53
C LYS A 185 -10.66 0.47 0.51
N CYS A 186 -9.66 0.14 -0.30
CA CYS A 186 -9.69 -0.96 -1.27
C CYS A 186 -9.42 -2.34 -0.66
N ARG A 187 -9.19 -2.44 0.64
CA ARG A 187 -8.73 -3.67 1.32
C ARG A 187 -7.42 -4.24 0.76
N ALA A 188 -6.60 -3.40 0.12
CA ALA A 188 -5.26 -3.74 -0.30
C ALA A 188 -4.28 -3.53 0.88
N PHE A 189 -4.47 -4.30 1.96
CA PHE A 189 -3.80 -4.06 3.24
C PHE A 189 -2.27 -4.15 3.17
N ALA A 190 -1.70 -4.95 2.26
CA ALA A 190 -0.25 -5.00 2.05
C ALA A 190 0.30 -3.66 1.53
N LYS A 191 -0.39 -3.01 0.58
CA LYS A 191 -0.03 -1.68 0.08
C LYS A 191 -0.28 -0.59 1.12
N ALA A 192 -1.38 -0.70 1.85
CA ALA A 192 -1.69 0.21 2.94
C ALA A 192 -0.61 0.17 4.02
N LEU A 193 -0.12 -1.03 4.37
CA LEU A 193 0.99 -1.22 5.30
C LEU A 193 2.24 -0.52 4.79
N HIS A 194 2.64 -0.77 3.55
CA HIS A 194 3.82 -0.15 2.93
C HIS A 194 3.79 1.39 3.03
N TYR A 195 2.70 2.03 2.58
CA TYR A 195 2.58 3.48 2.64
C TYR A 195 2.55 4.02 4.07
N LYS A 196 1.94 3.27 5.00
CA LYS A 196 1.89 3.67 6.41
C LYS A 196 3.25 3.55 7.10
N GLU A 197 4.05 2.55 6.74
CA GLU A 197 5.45 2.41 7.21
C GLU A 197 6.34 3.53 6.65
N MET A 198 6.15 3.92 5.39
CA MET A 198 6.83 5.09 4.82
C MET A 198 6.46 6.38 5.54
N GLU A 199 5.18 6.59 5.87
CA GLU A 199 4.72 7.73 6.67
C GLU A 199 5.38 7.72 8.07
N PHE A 200 5.47 6.56 8.70
CA PHE A 200 6.13 6.40 10.00
C PHE A 200 7.62 6.78 9.97
N GLU A 201 8.36 6.28 8.98
CA GLU A 201 9.78 6.60 8.80
C GLU A 201 9.99 8.08 8.42
N GLY A 202 9.08 8.65 7.63
CA GLY A 202 9.05 10.08 7.32
C GLY A 202 8.86 10.95 8.55
N ALA A 203 7.95 10.56 9.45
CA ALA A 203 7.73 11.23 10.73
C ALA A 203 8.97 11.15 11.64
N ARG A 204 9.58 9.96 11.72
CA ARG A 204 10.80 9.71 12.51
C ARG A 204 11.99 10.56 12.04
N SER A 205 12.14 10.72 10.74
CA SER A 205 13.17 11.56 10.12
C SER A 205 12.88 13.06 10.14
N LYS A 206 11.77 13.49 10.78
CA LYS A 206 11.27 14.88 10.81
C LYS A 206 11.02 15.48 9.42
N LYS A 207 10.76 14.64 8.42
CA LYS A 207 10.44 15.05 7.05
C LYS A 207 8.94 15.26 6.84
N MET A 208 8.11 14.74 7.75
CA MET A 208 6.66 14.88 7.72
C MET A 208 6.12 15.21 9.11
N ASP A 209 5.11 16.09 9.12
CA ASP A 209 4.28 16.33 10.30
C ASP A 209 3.25 15.20 10.41
N ALA A 210 3.53 14.21 11.26
CA ALA A 210 2.59 13.15 11.58
C ALA A 210 2.52 12.95 13.09
N ASN A 211 1.32 12.69 13.61
CA ASN A 211 1.13 12.31 15.00
C ASN A 211 1.60 10.85 15.19
N PRO A 212 2.69 10.58 15.95
CA PRO A 212 3.24 9.24 16.07
C PRO A 212 2.22 8.24 16.63
N VAL A 213 1.36 8.67 17.54
CA VAL A 213 0.32 7.83 18.15
C VAL A 213 -0.70 7.37 17.10
N ALA A 214 -1.14 8.29 16.24
CA ALA A 214 -2.12 7.97 15.20
C ALA A 214 -1.54 7.01 14.14
N VAL A 215 -0.27 7.19 13.78
CA VAL A 215 0.41 6.30 12.83
C VAL A 215 0.58 4.90 13.42
N VAL A 216 0.97 4.80 14.70
CA VAL A 216 1.08 3.52 15.42
C VAL A 216 -0.28 2.82 15.51
N GLU A 217 -1.36 3.53 15.87
CA GLU A 217 -2.72 2.97 15.92
C GLU A 217 -3.15 2.42 14.54
N ALA A 218 -2.86 3.15 13.47
CA ALA A 218 -3.14 2.71 12.10
C ALA A 218 -2.30 1.48 11.69
N LEU A 219 -1.00 1.47 12.00
CA LEU A 219 -0.12 0.34 11.72
C LEU A 219 -0.56 -0.93 12.45
N MET A 220 -0.93 -0.81 13.73
CA MET A 220 -1.48 -1.91 14.51
C MET A 220 -2.77 -2.44 13.88
N HIS A 221 -3.68 -1.55 13.46
CA HIS A 221 -4.92 -1.93 12.79
C HIS A 221 -4.65 -2.70 11.49
N ILE A 222 -3.79 -2.17 10.60
CA ILE A 222 -3.47 -2.80 9.32
C ILE A 222 -2.82 -4.18 9.53
N ASN A 223 -1.89 -4.31 10.47
CA ASN A 223 -1.26 -5.60 10.80
C ASN A 223 -2.27 -6.63 11.34
N SER A 224 -3.25 -6.19 12.14
CA SER A 224 -4.33 -7.06 12.60
C SER A 224 -5.21 -7.53 11.43
N GLN A 225 -5.54 -6.65 10.46
CA GLN A 225 -6.27 -7.03 9.25
C GLN A 225 -5.48 -8.00 8.35
N LEU A 226 -4.15 -7.95 8.39
CA LEU A 226 -3.25 -8.91 7.73
C LEU A 226 -3.05 -10.22 8.52
N HIS A 227 -3.71 -10.37 9.67
CA HIS A 227 -3.53 -11.47 10.63
C HIS A 227 -2.10 -11.58 11.21
N GLN A 228 -1.32 -10.51 11.14
CA GLN A 228 0.05 -10.43 11.67
C GLN A 228 0.04 -9.86 13.09
N HIS A 229 -0.56 -10.61 14.01
CA HIS A 229 -0.72 -10.18 15.42
C HIS A 229 0.61 -9.97 16.13
N GLU A 230 1.63 -10.80 15.86
CA GLU A 230 2.97 -10.64 16.43
C GLU A 230 3.66 -9.35 15.95
N ALA A 231 3.48 -8.97 14.69
CA ALA A 231 4.02 -7.72 14.17
C ALA A 231 3.33 -6.51 14.82
N ALA A 232 2.00 -6.55 14.95
CA ALA A 232 1.24 -5.51 15.64
C ALA A 232 1.68 -5.33 17.11
N VAL A 233 2.03 -6.44 17.79
CA VAL A 233 2.63 -6.41 19.13
C VAL A 233 4.01 -5.78 19.11
N GLY A 234 4.86 -6.15 18.15
CA GLY A 234 6.20 -5.57 18.01
C GLY A 234 6.15 -4.05 17.84
N ILE A 235 5.21 -3.57 17.02
CA ILE A 235 4.97 -2.13 16.79
C ILE A 235 4.54 -1.44 18.09
N LEU A 236 3.65 -2.07 18.86
CA LEU A 236 3.24 -1.56 20.17
C LEU A 236 4.42 -1.48 21.15
N THR A 237 5.20 -2.55 21.28
CA THR A 237 6.37 -2.58 22.18
C THR A 237 7.41 -1.53 21.77
N TYR A 238 7.65 -1.35 20.48
CA TYR A 238 8.51 -0.28 19.96
C TYR A 238 7.97 1.10 20.35
N ALA A 239 6.67 1.37 20.16
CA ALA A 239 6.07 2.66 20.49
C ALA A 239 6.16 3.01 21.98
N GLN A 240 6.11 2.01 22.87
CA GLN A 240 6.29 2.22 24.30
C GLN A 240 7.74 2.60 24.66
N GLN A 241 8.72 1.95 24.04
CA GLN A 241 10.13 2.12 24.37
C GLN A 241 10.72 3.40 23.77
N ASP A 242 10.39 3.67 22.50
CA ASP A 242 11.09 4.68 21.70
C ASP A 242 10.28 5.96 21.46
N LEU A 243 8.95 5.92 21.64
CA LEU A 243 8.06 7.07 21.37
C LEU A 243 7.34 7.60 22.63
N ASP A 244 7.61 7.03 23.81
CA ASP A 244 6.96 7.36 25.10
C ASP A 244 5.42 7.44 25.00
N VAL A 245 4.84 6.59 24.14
CA VAL A 245 3.39 6.60 23.91
C VAL A 245 2.71 5.95 25.09
N GLN A 246 1.83 6.71 25.76
CA GLN A 246 1.00 6.16 26.84
C GLN A 246 0.10 5.05 26.29
N LEU A 247 0.30 3.85 26.83
CA LEU A 247 -0.43 2.67 26.41
C LEU A 247 -1.89 2.78 26.84
N LYS A 248 -2.82 2.63 25.88
CA LYS A 248 -4.24 2.44 26.18
C LYS A 248 -4.50 0.94 26.35
N GLU A 249 -5.19 0.55 27.42
CA GLU A 249 -5.48 -0.86 27.70
C GLU A 249 -6.32 -1.51 26.58
N SER A 250 -7.17 -0.70 25.94
CA SER A 250 -7.99 -1.09 24.79
C SER A 250 -7.18 -1.56 23.58
N TRP A 251 -5.88 -1.25 23.51
CA TRP A 251 -5.01 -1.74 22.44
C TRP A 251 -4.72 -3.23 22.58
N TYR A 252 -4.53 -3.74 23.80
CA TYR A 252 -4.35 -5.17 24.02
C TYR A 252 -5.64 -5.96 23.72
N GLU A 253 -6.82 -5.39 24.02
CA GLU A 253 -8.11 -5.97 23.61
C GLU A 253 -8.20 -6.07 22.08
N LYS A 254 -7.88 -4.99 21.36
CA LYS A 254 -7.90 -4.98 19.88
C LYS A 254 -6.93 -5.99 19.26
N LEU A 255 -5.83 -6.29 19.94
CA LEU A 255 -4.85 -7.30 19.53
C LEU A 255 -5.20 -8.72 19.98
N GLN A 256 -6.37 -8.93 20.60
CA GLN A 256 -6.80 -10.22 21.18
C GLN A 256 -5.81 -10.80 22.21
N ARG A 257 -4.99 -9.95 22.84
CA ARG A 257 -4.08 -10.35 23.93
C ARG A 257 -4.78 -10.19 25.27
N TRP A 258 -5.78 -11.04 25.49
CA TRP A 258 -6.67 -10.92 26.64
C TRP A 258 -5.96 -11.01 27.99
N ASP A 259 -4.88 -11.79 28.11
CA ASP A 259 -4.08 -11.86 29.34
C ASP A 259 -3.36 -10.55 29.68
N ASP A 260 -2.79 -9.88 28.68
CA ASP A 260 -2.07 -8.62 28.90
C ASP A 260 -3.02 -7.44 29.03
N ALA A 261 -4.15 -7.48 28.32
CA ALA A 261 -5.27 -6.56 28.52
C ALA A 261 -5.79 -6.66 29.96
N LEU A 262 -6.03 -7.88 30.47
CA LEU A 262 -6.51 -8.11 31.82
C LEU A 262 -5.53 -7.56 32.87
N LYS A 263 -4.22 -7.78 32.70
CA LYS A 263 -3.19 -7.20 33.58
C LYS A 263 -3.23 -5.68 33.55
N ALA A 264 -3.26 -5.09 32.36
CA ALA A 264 -3.28 -3.63 32.18
C ALA A 264 -4.53 -3.01 32.83
N TYR A 265 -5.72 -3.58 32.60
CA TYR A 265 -6.94 -3.11 33.24
C TYR A 265 -6.97 -3.33 34.75
N THR A 266 -6.32 -4.38 35.27
CA THR A 266 -6.21 -4.59 36.72
C THR A 266 -5.33 -3.51 37.36
N VAL A 267 -4.23 -3.13 36.71
CA VAL A 267 -3.40 -1.99 37.14
C VAL A 267 -4.20 -0.69 37.06
N LYS A 268 -4.91 -0.43 35.94
CA LYS A 268 -5.77 0.74 35.77
C LYS A 268 -6.83 0.85 36.87
N ALA A 269 -7.52 -0.25 37.17
CA ALA A 269 -8.54 -0.29 38.22
C ALA A 269 -7.95 0.01 39.61
N SER A 270 -6.73 -0.45 39.89
CA SER A 270 -6.06 -0.19 41.19
C SER A 270 -5.59 1.26 41.36
N GLN A 271 -5.28 1.95 40.26
CA GLN A 271 -4.77 3.32 40.26
C GLN A 271 -5.87 4.37 40.03
N ALA A 272 -7.08 3.95 39.64
CA ALA A 272 -8.16 4.84 39.31
C ALA A 272 -8.77 5.50 40.56
N ALA A 273 -8.81 6.83 40.57
CA ALA A 273 -9.42 7.62 41.65
C ALA A 273 -10.88 8.02 41.36
N SER A 274 -11.30 8.01 40.09
CA SER A 274 -12.65 8.42 39.69
C SER A 274 -13.56 7.21 39.45
N PRO A 275 -14.83 7.25 39.91
CA PRO A 275 -15.78 6.15 39.71
C PRO A 275 -15.96 5.74 38.24
N HIS A 276 -15.94 6.71 37.32
CA HIS A 276 -16.07 6.44 35.88
C HIS A 276 -14.88 5.67 35.31
N VAL A 277 -13.65 5.96 35.75
CA VAL A 277 -12.45 5.25 35.27
C VAL A 277 -12.37 3.85 35.88
N ILE A 278 -12.80 3.69 37.12
CA ILE A 278 -12.94 2.37 37.76
C ILE A 278 -13.95 1.53 36.96
N LEU A 279 -15.10 2.09 36.60
CA LEU A 279 -16.11 1.40 35.81
C LEU A 279 -15.57 0.96 34.43
N ASP A 280 -14.91 1.86 33.68
CA ASP A 280 -14.29 1.54 32.39
C ASP A 280 -13.25 0.40 32.53
N ALA A 281 -12.40 0.47 33.56
CA ALA A 281 -11.40 -0.56 33.83
C ALA A 281 -12.05 -1.91 34.16
N THR A 282 -13.07 -1.91 35.00
CA THR A 282 -13.84 -3.10 35.40
C THR A 282 -14.52 -3.75 34.19
N LEU A 283 -15.18 -2.96 33.33
CA LEU A 283 -15.80 -3.47 32.10
C LEU A 283 -14.76 -4.08 31.16
N GLY A 284 -13.57 -3.48 31.04
CA GLY A 284 -12.44 -4.07 30.31
C GLY A 284 -11.98 -5.41 30.88
N ARG A 285 -11.86 -5.52 32.22
CA ARG A 285 -11.54 -6.80 32.88
C ARG A 285 -12.60 -7.86 32.58
N MET A 286 -13.89 -7.49 32.61
CA MET A 286 -14.97 -8.43 32.31
C MET A 286 -14.89 -8.96 30.88
N ARG A 287 -14.66 -8.09 29.89
CA ARG A 287 -14.46 -8.52 28.49
C ARG A 287 -13.28 -9.48 28.37
N CYS A 288 -12.17 -9.18 29.02
CA CYS A 288 -10.98 -10.02 28.99
C CYS A 288 -11.23 -11.39 29.65
N LEU A 289 -11.91 -11.43 30.79
CA LEU A 289 -12.24 -12.68 31.50
C LEU A 289 -13.21 -13.53 30.69
N ALA A 290 -14.22 -12.93 30.06
CA ALA A 290 -15.15 -13.60 29.17
C ALA A 290 -14.41 -14.21 27.96
N ALA A 291 -13.52 -13.45 27.32
CA ALA A 291 -12.73 -13.92 26.18
C ALA A 291 -11.73 -15.03 26.55
N LEU A 292 -11.19 -15.01 27.79
CA LEU A 292 -10.32 -16.07 28.34
C LEU A 292 -11.09 -17.26 28.90
N ALA A 293 -12.44 -17.24 28.87
CA ALA A 293 -13.31 -18.24 29.47
C ALA A 293 -13.08 -18.47 30.99
N ARG A 294 -12.65 -17.43 31.73
CA ARG A 294 -12.46 -17.46 33.19
C ARG A 294 -13.75 -17.09 33.93
N TRP A 295 -14.76 -17.95 33.79
CA TRP A 295 -16.13 -17.67 34.23
C TRP A 295 -16.29 -17.47 35.74
N GLU A 296 -15.48 -18.13 36.56
CA GLU A 296 -15.55 -18.00 38.02
C GLU A 296 -15.13 -16.59 38.47
N GLU A 297 -14.01 -16.10 37.96
CA GLU A 297 -13.53 -14.75 38.23
C GLU A 297 -14.52 -13.69 37.70
N LEU A 298 -15.07 -13.91 36.50
CA LEU A 298 -16.07 -13.03 35.92
C LEU A 298 -17.33 -12.96 36.79
N ASN A 299 -17.85 -14.10 37.25
CA ASN A 299 -19.03 -14.16 38.10
C ASN A 299 -18.83 -13.44 39.44
N ASN A 300 -17.64 -13.56 40.03
CA ASN A 300 -17.30 -12.82 41.25
C ASN A 300 -17.33 -11.31 41.01
N LEU A 301 -16.76 -10.87 39.88
CA LEU A 301 -16.79 -9.47 39.47
C LEU A 301 -18.22 -8.96 39.20
N CYS A 302 -19.05 -9.76 38.54
CA CYS A 302 -20.47 -9.45 38.33
C CYS A 302 -21.19 -9.25 39.66
N LYS A 303 -21.01 -10.15 40.63
CA LYS A 303 -21.66 -10.03 41.95
C LYS A 303 -21.29 -8.76 42.70
N GLU A 304 -20.03 -8.34 42.60
CA GLU A 304 -19.51 -7.15 43.26
C GLU A 304 -20.02 -5.86 42.59
N PHE A 305 -20.00 -5.79 41.25
CA PHE A 305 -20.26 -4.56 40.50
C PHE A 305 -21.67 -4.45 39.90
N TRP A 306 -22.49 -5.49 39.88
CA TRP A 306 -23.84 -5.44 39.28
C TRP A 306 -24.84 -4.62 40.10
N THR A 307 -24.87 -4.80 41.42
CA THR A 307 -25.83 -4.11 42.30
C THR A 307 -25.56 -2.60 42.43
N PRO A 308 -24.32 -2.10 42.51
CA PRO A 308 -24.05 -0.66 42.54
C PRO A 308 -24.03 -0.01 41.15
N ALA A 309 -23.96 -0.78 40.05
CA ALA A 309 -23.86 -0.23 38.70
C ALA A 309 -25.12 0.53 38.26
N GLU A 310 -24.89 1.61 37.52
CA GLU A 310 -25.94 2.35 36.81
C GLU A 310 -26.58 1.50 35.70
N PRO A 311 -27.83 1.81 35.27
CA PRO A 311 -28.53 1.05 34.24
C PRO A 311 -27.74 0.89 32.92
N ALA A 312 -26.99 1.90 32.51
CA ALA A 312 -26.16 1.86 31.30
C ALA A 312 -25.03 0.82 31.42
N ALA A 313 -24.33 0.78 32.56
CA ALA A 313 -23.29 -0.20 32.82
C ALA A 313 -23.83 -1.63 32.86
N ARG A 314 -25.03 -1.83 33.43
CA ARG A 314 -25.68 -3.15 33.45
C ARG A 314 -26.00 -3.68 32.05
N LEU A 315 -26.36 -2.80 31.11
CA LEU A 315 -26.58 -3.19 29.72
C LEU A 315 -25.31 -3.67 29.03
N GLU A 316 -24.16 -3.08 29.35
CA GLU A 316 -22.86 -3.53 28.84
C GLU A 316 -22.38 -4.82 29.49
N MET A 317 -22.68 -5.04 30.78
CA MET A 317 -22.32 -6.27 31.51
C MET A 317 -23.21 -7.47 31.14
N ALA A 318 -24.49 -7.24 30.83
CA ALA A 318 -25.47 -8.30 30.56
C ALA A 318 -25.10 -9.32 29.46
N PRO A 319 -24.44 -8.94 28.34
CA PRO A 319 -24.05 -9.90 27.30
C PRO A 319 -22.76 -10.68 27.60
N MET A 320 -22.04 -10.38 28.69
CA MET A 320 -20.79 -11.06 29.08
C MET A 320 -21.07 -12.27 29.99
#